data_AF-A0A8S0R8D0-F1
#
_entry.id   AF-A0A8S0R8D0-F1
#
_cell.length_a   1.000
_cell.length_b   1.000
_cell.length_c   1.000
_cell.angle_alpha   90.00
_cell.angle_beta   90.00
_cell.angle_gamma   90.00
#
_symmetry.space_group_name_H-M   'P 1'
#
loop_
_entity.id
_entity.type
_entity.pdbx_description
1 polymer ?
#
loop_
_entity_poly.entity_id
_entity_poly.type
_entity_poly.pdbx_seq_one_letter_code
_entity_poly.pdbx_strand_id
1 'polypeptide(L)'
;MGILPEDSVVRVSKIVKLWVAEGLIKSVESKVLEDVAEGYFLDLVDRNIVLVCQRSSRGKIKTWKIHDLLLDLCVREAQRQNFFHVNDSYLHGVSEGIILRRLSIRRREEVDHPTKNLPNFLLRSLLNFAWNSSVIKLLEGMLLKVFDDMDTIYHPTIMAEVVNMRYLACCYLDKWLPASIYNLRNLQTLIIYDTMTFICLGLKIWKMTRLMHV
;
A
#
# COMPACT_ATOMS: atom_id res chain seq x y z
N MET A 1 -4.51 -9.08 0.51
CA MET A 1 -4.63 -9.76 1.80
C MET A 1 -3.30 -10.43 2.14
N GLY A 2 -2.85 -11.42 1.34
CA GLY A 2 -1.54 -12.06 1.47
C GLY A 2 -0.28 -11.20 1.27
N ILE A 3 -0.42 -9.88 1.26
CA ILE A 3 0.66 -8.88 1.27
C ILE A 3 0.97 -8.44 2.70
N LEU A 4 0.00 -8.52 3.61
CA LEU A 4 0.15 -8.06 4.99
C LEU A 4 1.08 -8.97 5.79
N PRO A 5 1.90 -8.46 6.72
CA PRO A 5 2.69 -9.30 7.62
C PRO A 5 1.81 -10.26 8.44
N GLU A 6 2.41 -11.36 8.88
CA GLU A 6 1.80 -12.27 9.86
C GLU A 6 1.36 -11.51 11.12
N ASP A 7 0.25 -11.95 11.72
CA ASP A 7 -0.38 -11.35 12.90
C ASP A 7 -0.73 -9.85 12.84
N SER A 8 -0.62 -9.22 11.67
CA SER A 8 -0.92 -7.79 11.54
C SER A 8 -2.41 -7.50 11.71
N VAL A 9 -2.72 -6.63 12.68
CA VAL A 9 -4.07 -6.10 12.88
C VAL A 9 -4.23 -4.84 12.03
N VAL A 10 -5.09 -4.91 11.02
CA VAL A 10 -5.23 -3.88 9.99
C VAL A 10 -6.60 -3.22 10.06
N ARG A 11 -6.66 -1.91 9.78
CA ARG A 11 -7.94 -1.19 9.67
C ARG A 11 -8.68 -1.59 8.39
N VAL A 12 -10.00 -1.75 8.48
CA VAL A 12 -10.86 -2.01 7.30
C VAL A 12 -10.72 -0.88 6.27
N SER A 13 -10.63 0.37 6.73
CA SER A 13 -10.42 1.52 5.84
C SER A 13 -9.13 1.45 5.04
N LYS A 14 -8.05 0.84 5.58
CA LYS A 14 -6.78 0.68 4.86
C LYS A 14 -6.93 -0.29 3.68
N ILE A 15 -7.52 -1.47 3.92
CA ILE A 15 -7.66 -2.47 2.84
C ILE A 15 -8.64 -2.00 1.75
N VAL A 16 -9.72 -1.31 2.12
CA VAL A 16 -10.67 -0.71 1.18
C VAL A 16 -9.97 0.30 0.27
N LYS A 17 -9.24 1.27 0.85
CA LYS A 17 -8.50 2.28 0.07
C LYS A 17 -7.45 1.65 -0.84
N LEU A 18 -6.73 0.63 -0.36
CA LEU A 18 -5.75 -0.11 -1.17
C LEU A 18 -6.42 -0.81 -2.36
N TRP A 19 -7.54 -1.51 -2.18
CA TRP A 19 -8.25 -2.19 -3.28
C TRP A 19 -8.76 -1.21 -4.34
N VAL A 20 -9.27 -0.05 -3.91
CA VAL A 20 -9.71 1.02 -4.82
C VAL A 20 -8.51 1.59 -5.59
N ALA A 21 -7.41 1.91 -4.91
CA ALA A 21 -6.23 2.48 -5.53
C ALA A 21 -5.52 1.51 -6.50
N GLU A 22 -5.51 0.21 -6.18
CA GLU A 22 -5.04 -0.85 -7.08
C GLU A 22 -5.92 -1.02 -8.32
N GLY A 23 -7.18 -0.58 -8.27
CA GLY A 23 -8.19 -0.82 -9.30
C GLY A 23 -8.70 -2.26 -9.32
N LEU A 24 -8.72 -2.94 -8.16
CA LEU A 24 -9.29 -4.29 -8.03
C LEU A 24 -10.82 -4.26 -7.95
N ILE A 25 -11.38 -3.12 -7.58
CA ILE A 25 -12.82 -2.91 -7.45
C ILE A 25 -13.38 -2.43 -8.78
N LYS A 26 -14.39 -3.15 -9.29
CA LYS A 26 -15.11 -2.73 -10.49
C LYS A 26 -16.15 -1.68 -10.13
N SER A 27 -16.31 -0.68 -10.99
CA SER A 27 -17.40 0.27 -10.86
C SER A 27 -18.73 -0.46 -11.10
N VAL A 28 -19.68 -0.22 -10.19
CA VAL A 28 -21.07 -0.64 -10.32
C VAL A 28 -21.89 0.62 -10.45
N GLU A 29 -22.84 0.65 -11.38
CA GLU A 29 -23.70 1.81 -11.59
C GLU A 29 -24.32 2.27 -10.26
N SER A 30 -24.25 3.58 -10.00
CA SER A 30 -24.80 4.23 -8.82
C SER A 30 -24.19 3.83 -7.46
N LYS A 31 -23.05 3.14 -7.41
CA LYS A 31 -22.33 2.84 -6.15
C LYS A 31 -20.95 3.48 -6.10
N VAL A 32 -20.60 3.96 -4.90
CA VAL A 32 -19.25 4.44 -4.61
C VAL A 32 -18.31 3.25 -4.51
N LEU A 33 -17.07 3.38 -5.01
CA LEU A 33 -16.11 2.26 -5.04
C LEU A 33 -15.77 1.76 -3.63
N GLU A 34 -15.68 2.65 -2.64
CA GLU A 34 -15.47 2.25 -1.24
C GLU A 34 -16.61 1.37 -0.70
N ASP A 35 -17.87 1.63 -1.06
CA ASP A 35 -19.01 0.82 -0.59
C ASP A 35 -18.99 -0.58 -1.21
N VAL A 36 -18.62 -0.68 -2.49
CA VAL A 36 -18.44 -1.98 -3.17
C VAL A 36 -17.29 -2.76 -2.53
N ALA A 37 -16.18 -2.08 -2.22
CA ALA A 37 -15.04 -2.68 -1.55
C ALA A 37 -15.38 -3.14 -0.12
N GLU A 38 -16.14 -2.36 0.64
CA GLU A 38 -16.60 -2.73 1.98
C GLU A 38 -17.53 -3.96 1.91
N GLY A 39 -18.40 -4.04 0.90
CA GLY A 39 -19.22 -5.22 0.62
C GLY A 39 -18.38 -6.49 0.38
N TYR A 40 -17.37 -6.42 -0.48
CA TYR A 40 -16.44 -7.55 -0.68
C TYR A 40 -15.67 -7.92 0.58
N PHE A 41 -15.34 -6.94 1.42
CA PHE A 41 -14.72 -7.22 2.72
C PHE A 41 -15.67 -7.98 3.65
N LEU A 42 -16.95 -7.59 3.69
CA LEU A 42 -17.98 -8.31 4.47
C LEU A 42 -18.18 -9.74 3.97
N ASP A 43 -18.16 -9.97 2.65
CA ASP A 43 -18.22 -11.33 2.10
C ASP A 43 -17.05 -12.21 2.58
N LEU A 44 -15.86 -11.63 2.79
CA LEU A 44 -14.71 -12.35 3.35
C LEU A 44 -14.89 -12.67 4.84
N VAL A 45 -15.56 -11.78 5.58
CA VAL A 45 -15.93 -12.01 6.99
C VAL A 45 -16.95 -13.15 7.07
N ASP A 46 -17.99 -13.12 6.26
CA ASP A 46 -19.06 -14.12 6.25
C ASP A 46 -18.55 -15.52 5.86
N ARG A 47 -17.48 -15.57 5.05
CA ARG A 47 -16.78 -16.82 4.68
C ARG A 47 -15.73 -17.25 5.69
N ASN A 48 -15.59 -16.55 6.82
CA ASN A 48 -14.55 -16.79 7.84
C ASN A 48 -13.11 -16.77 7.28
N ILE A 49 -12.86 -16.00 6.22
CA ILE A 49 -11.52 -15.82 5.66
C ILE A 49 -10.72 -14.82 6.50
N VAL A 50 -11.41 -13.88 7.13
CA VAL A 50 -10.82 -12.88 8.03
C VAL A 50 -11.43 -12.95 9.40
N LEU A 51 -10.62 -12.59 10.38
CA LEU A 51 -11.00 -12.44 11.77
C LEU A 51 -11.28 -10.99 12.10
N VAL A 52 -12.42 -10.73 12.73
CA VAL A 52 -12.77 -9.40 13.26
C VAL A 52 -12.07 -9.20 14.60
N CYS A 53 -11.26 -8.15 14.71
CA CYS A 53 -10.52 -7.84 15.93
C CYS A 53 -11.23 -6.77 16.78
N GLN A 54 -11.73 -5.71 16.15
CA GLN A 54 -12.41 -4.62 16.87
C GLN A 54 -13.62 -4.12 16.08
N ARG A 55 -14.66 -3.73 16.82
CA ARG A 55 -15.83 -3.03 16.31
C ARG A 55 -15.94 -1.65 16.94
N SER A 56 -16.53 -0.72 16.21
CA SER A 56 -16.93 0.59 16.72
C SER A 56 -18.11 0.48 17.68
N SER A 57 -18.38 1.54 18.43
CA SER A 57 -19.60 1.67 19.25
C SER A 57 -20.89 1.54 18.43
N ARG A 58 -20.84 1.79 17.12
CA ARG A 58 -21.96 1.62 16.18
C ARG A 58 -21.99 0.22 15.52
N GLY A 59 -21.21 -0.74 16.02
CA GLY A 59 -21.19 -2.12 15.51
C GLY A 59 -20.37 -2.34 14.23
N LYS A 60 -19.95 -1.28 13.53
CA LYS A 60 -19.09 -1.39 12.33
C LYS A 60 -17.72 -2.00 12.67
N ILE A 61 -17.23 -2.91 11.82
CA ILE A 61 -15.90 -3.51 11.95
C ILE A 61 -14.84 -2.43 11.71
N LYS A 62 -13.91 -2.27 12.66
CA LYS A 62 -12.81 -1.30 12.58
C LYS A 62 -11.52 -1.96 12.15
N THR A 63 -11.19 -3.09 12.76
CA THR A 63 -9.94 -3.79 12.50
C THR A 63 -10.17 -5.28 12.34
N TRP A 64 -9.26 -5.89 11.60
CA TRP A 64 -9.31 -7.29 11.24
C TRP A 64 -7.89 -7.87 11.15
N LYS A 65 -7.81 -9.19 11.16
CA LYS A 65 -6.58 -9.96 10.85
C LYS A 65 -6.94 -11.17 9.99
N ILE A 66 -5.96 -11.75 9.32
CA ILE A 66 -6.11 -13.02 8.59
C ILE A 66 -5.53 -14.15 9.44
N HIS A 67 -6.08 -15.36 9.33
CA HIS A 67 -5.44 -16.53 9.91
C HIS A 67 -4.14 -16.87 9.18
N ASP A 68 -3.10 -17.27 9.90
CA ASP A 68 -1.77 -17.54 9.32
C ASP A 68 -1.84 -18.62 8.22
N LEU A 69 -2.61 -19.69 8.42
CA LEU A 69 -2.83 -20.73 7.40
C LEU A 69 -3.48 -20.19 6.11
N LEU A 70 -4.38 -19.21 6.23
CA LEU A 70 -5.01 -18.57 5.07
C LEU A 70 -4.08 -17.53 4.44
N LEU A 71 -3.23 -16.88 5.24
CA LEU A 71 -2.19 -16.00 4.74
C LEU A 71 -1.19 -16.79 3.88
N ASP A 72 -0.72 -17.94 4.35
CA ASP A 72 0.14 -18.87 3.62
C ASP A 72 -0.50 -19.31 2.31
N LEU A 73 -1.77 -19.69 2.35
CA LEU A 73 -2.52 -20.05 1.15
C LEU A 73 -2.58 -18.88 0.16
N CYS A 74 -2.84 -17.66 0.63
CA CYS A 74 -2.85 -16.46 -0.23
C CYS A 74 -1.48 -16.20 -0.87
N VAL A 75 -0.39 -16.37 -0.13
CA VAL A 75 0.98 -16.18 -0.64
C VAL A 75 1.29 -17.22 -1.72
N ARG A 76 1.01 -18.49 -1.45
CA ARG A 76 1.22 -19.59 -2.41
C ARG A 76 0.41 -19.39 -3.70
N GLU A 77 -0.87 -19.08 -3.59
CA GLU A 77 -1.72 -18.82 -4.76
C GLU A 77 -1.29 -17.58 -5.54
N ALA A 78 -0.85 -16.52 -4.84
CA ALA A 78 -0.36 -15.32 -5.50
C ALA A 78 0.95 -15.55 -6.26
N GLN A 79 1.86 -16.35 -5.72
CA GLN A 79 3.09 -16.76 -6.42
C GLN A 79 2.76 -17.62 -7.64
N ARG A 80 1.85 -18.60 -7.50
CA ARG A 80 1.38 -19.44 -8.61
C ARG A 80 0.80 -18.62 -9.77
N GLN A 81 0.11 -17.53 -9.46
CA GLN A 81 -0.52 -16.63 -10.44
C GLN A 81 0.35 -15.41 -10.82
N ASN A 82 1.56 -15.30 -10.27
CA ASN A 82 2.43 -14.14 -10.44
C ASN A 82 1.73 -12.80 -10.10
N PHE A 83 0.84 -12.81 -9.09
CA PHE A 83 -0.07 -11.71 -8.78
C PHE A 83 0.56 -10.65 -7.84
N PHE A 84 1.29 -11.11 -6.82
CA PHE A 84 2.17 -10.29 -5.98
C PHE A 84 3.32 -11.14 -5.47
N HIS A 85 4.38 -10.49 -5.04
CA HIS A 85 5.53 -11.13 -4.39
C HIS A 85 5.70 -10.59 -2.98
N VAL A 86 6.06 -11.48 -2.09
CA VAL A 86 6.40 -11.17 -0.71
C VAL A 86 7.86 -11.51 -0.51
N ASN A 87 8.62 -10.57 0.02
CA ASN A 87 9.99 -10.82 0.47
C ASN A 87 10.00 -11.14 1.97
N ASP A 88 9.82 -12.44 2.30
CA ASP A 88 9.93 -12.98 3.66
C ASP A 88 11.28 -13.69 3.90
N SER A 89 11.75 -14.48 2.94
CA SER A 89 13.06 -15.15 3.01
C SER A 89 13.58 -15.39 1.59
N TYR A 90 14.67 -14.68 1.26
CA TYR A 90 15.41 -14.71 -0.01
C TYR A 90 14.56 -14.62 -1.30
N LEU A 91 14.77 -13.57 -2.10
CA LEU A 91 14.48 -13.66 -3.55
C LEU A 91 15.47 -14.60 -4.28
N HIS A 92 15.90 -15.71 -3.65
CA HIS A 92 16.56 -16.79 -4.36
C HIS A 92 15.49 -17.55 -5.14
N GLY A 93 15.39 -17.24 -6.43
CA GLY A 93 14.45 -17.92 -7.33
C GLY A 93 13.43 -17.02 -8.00
N VAL A 94 13.57 -15.69 -7.94
CA VAL A 94 12.91 -14.86 -8.96
C VAL A 94 13.64 -15.16 -10.27
N SER A 95 13.14 -16.15 -11.02
CA SER A 95 13.66 -16.49 -12.34
C SER A 95 13.73 -15.24 -13.20
N GLU A 96 14.80 -15.11 -13.98
CA GLU A 96 14.89 -14.11 -15.04
C GLU A 96 13.60 -14.16 -15.88
N GLY A 97 12.89 -13.03 -15.96
CA GLY A 97 11.63 -12.92 -16.71
C GLY A 97 10.34 -12.73 -15.88
N ILE A 98 10.40 -12.75 -14.54
CA ILE A 98 9.21 -12.47 -13.71
C ILE A 98 8.86 -10.97 -13.71
N ILE A 99 7.60 -10.67 -14.08
CA ILE A 99 7.03 -9.32 -14.08
C ILE A 99 6.51 -9.00 -12.67
N LEU A 100 7.31 -8.29 -11.88
CA LEU A 100 6.93 -7.85 -10.54
C LEU A 100 6.03 -6.61 -10.59
N ARG A 101 4.71 -6.81 -10.54
CA ARG A 101 3.75 -5.68 -10.50
C ARG A 101 3.44 -5.20 -9.09
N ARG A 102 3.49 -6.09 -8.10
CA ARG A 102 3.16 -5.81 -6.70
C ARG A 102 4.17 -6.48 -5.78
N LEU A 103 4.77 -5.68 -4.91
CA LEU A 103 5.78 -6.13 -3.98
C LEU A 103 5.37 -5.76 -2.56
N SER A 104 5.46 -6.75 -1.67
CA SER A 104 5.41 -6.52 -0.24
C SER A 104 6.74 -6.88 0.41
N ILE A 105 7.26 -5.98 1.22
CA ILE A 105 8.50 -6.17 1.97
C ILE A 105 8.11 -6.31 3.44
N ARG A 106 8.43 -7.46 4.04
CA ARG A 106 8.09 -7.78 5.44
C ARG A 106 9.32 -7.95 6.34
N ARG A 107 10.48 -8.26 5.75
CA ARG A 107 11.71 -8.62 6.46
C ARG A 107 12.30 -7.48 7.30
N ARG A 108 12.76 -7.79 8.52
CA ARG A 108 13.27 -6.84 9.52
C ARG A 108 14.81 -6.76 9.62
N GLU A 109 15.56 -7.35 8.68
CA GLU A 109 17.03 -7.45 8.76
C GLU A 109 17.76 -6.82 7.58
N GLU A 110 18.91 -6.18 7.88
CA GLU A 110 19.86 -5.57 6.94
C GLU A 110 20.63 -6.63 6.14
N VAL A 111 20.01 -7.17 5.08
CA VAL A 111 20.74 -7.86 4.03
C VAL A 111 20.29 -7.29 2.69
N ASP A 112 21.23 -7.17 1.75
CA ASP A 112 21.11 -6.49 0.46
C ASP A 112 19.70 -6.47 -0.10
N HIS A 113 19.18 -5.25 -0.31
CA HIS A 113 17.78 -5.04 -0.63
C HIS A 113 17.44 -5.80 -1.92
N PRO A 114 16.41 -6.67 -1.90
CA PRO A 114 16.02 -7.55 -3.03
C PRO A 114 15.72 -6.79 -4.32
N THR A 115 15.50 -5.49 -4.18
CA THR A 115 15.09 -4.58 -5.23
C THR A 115 16.26 -3.92 -5.96
N LYS A 116 17.52 -4.08 -5.51
CA LYS A 116 18.71 -3.55 -6.20
C LYS A 116 18.86 -4.06 -7.64
N ASN A 117 18.37 -5.28 -7.90
CA ASN A 117 18.50 -5.95 -9.21
C ASN A 117 17.17 -6.04 -9.97
N LEU A 118 16.12 -5.36 -9.51
CA LEU A 118 14.82 -5.44 -10.17
C LEU A 118 14.73 -4.45 -11.33
N PRO A 119 14.11 -4.84 -12.46
CA PRO A 119 13.72 -3.88 -13.49
C PRO A 119 12.60 -2.98 -12.93
N ASN A 120 12.99 -1.79 -12.44
CA ASN A 120 12.15 -0.85 -11.68
C ASN A 120 10.86 -0.41 -12.41
N PHE A 121 10.81 -0.43 -13.74
CA PHE A 121 9.72 0.17 -14.53
C PHE A 121 8.37 -0.58 -14.47
N LEU A 122 8.35 -1.84 -14.02
CA LEU A 122 7.12 -2.66 -14.01
C LEU A 122 6.35 -2.64 -12.68
N LEU A 123 6.98 -2.14 -11.61
CA LEU A 123 6.39 -2.12 -10.28
C LEU A 123 5.29 -1.06 -10.20
N ARG A 124 4.10 -1.49 -9.76
CA ARG A 124 2.90 -0.65 -9.65
C ARG A 124 2.45 -0.48 -8.20
N SER A 125 2.86 -1.39 -7.33
CA SER A 125 2.49 -1.39 -5.92
C SER A 125 3.66 -1.81 -5.06
N LEU A 126 3.94 -1.01 -4.04
CA LEU A 126 4.96 -1.29 -3.05
C LEU A 126 4.38 -1.04 -1.66
N LEU A 127 4.32 -2.10 -0.86
CA LEU A 127 3.98 -2.01 0.55
C LEU A 127 5.20 -2.45 1.35
N ASN A 128 5.72 -1.53 2.14
CA ASN A 128 6.89 -1.73 2.96
C ASN A 128 6.50 -1.76 4.44
N PHE A 129 6.74 -2.91 5.06
CA PHE A 129 6.55 -3.16 6.49
C PHE A 129 7.89 -3.43 7.20
N ALA A 130 9.01 -3.27 6.49
CA ALA A 130 10.35 -3.44 7.05
C ALA A 130 10.82 -2.20 7.80
N TRP A 131 11.60 -2.41 8.86
CA TRP A 131 12.27 -1.34 9.61
C TRP A 131 13.62 -1.01 8.97
N ASN A 132 13.99 0.27 8.97
CA ASN A 132 15.30 0.77 8.53
C ASN A 132 15.65 0.49 7.05
N SER A 133 14.65 0.32 6.20
CA SER A 133 14.84 0.03 4.78
C SER A 133 15.16 1.29 3.98
N SER A 134 16.25 1.28 3.21
CA SER A 134 16.59 2.36 2.26
C SER A 134 15.72 2.31 0.99
N VAL A 135 14.38 2.31 1.14
CA VAL A 135 13.41 2.21 0.01
C VAL A 135 13.46 3.42 -0.92
N ILE A 136 14.00 4.53 -0.42
CA ILE A 136 14.10 5.82 -1.11
C ILE A 136 14.77 5.70 -2.49
N LYS A 137 15.80 4.84 -2.63
CA LYS A 137 16.49 4.63 -3.93
C LYS A 137 15.62 3.92 -4.97
N LEU A 138 14.49 3.35 -4.58
CA LEU A 138 13.71 2.47 -5.45
C LEU A 138 12.67 3.20 -6.26
N LEU A 139 12.11 4.29 -5.75
CA LEU A 139 10.96 4.91 -6.44
C LEU A 139 11.35 5.67 -7.72
N GLU A 140 12.63 6.04 -7.87
CA GLU A 140 13.13 6.74 -9.04
C GLU A 140 12.94 5.88 -10.31
N GLY A 141 12.24 6.43 -11.30
CA GLY A 141 11.88 5.72 -12.54
C GLY A 141 10.76 4.67 -12.43
N MET A 142 10.07 4.54 -11.28
CA MET A 142 8.95 3.60 -11.14
C MET A 142 7.61 4.21 -11.55
N LEU A 143 6.69 3.38 -12.08
CA LEU A 143 5.32 3.77 -12.44
C LEU A 143 4.30 3.40 -11.36
N LEU A 144 4.63 3.72 -10.09
CA LEU A 144 3.84 3.31 -8.93
C LEU A 144 2.45 3.96 -8.91
N LYS A 145 1.47 3.14 -8.55
CA LYS A 145 0.09 3.53 -8.23
C LYS A 145 -0.14 3.53 -6.72
N VAL A 146 0.47 2.57 -6.04
CA VAL A 146 0.32 2.37 -4.59
C VAL A 146 1.70 2.36 -3.96
N PHE A 147 1.88 3.21 -2.97
CA PHE A 147 3.07 3.27 -2.15
C PHE A 147 2.64 3.40 -0.67
N ASP A 148 3.10 2.49 0.19
CA ASP A 148 2.83 2.51 1.63
C ASP A 148 4.10 2.12 2.38
N ASP A 149 4.67 3.05 3.15
CA ASP A 149 5.84 2.82 3.98
C ASP A 149 5.71 3.58 5.29
N MET A 150 5.71 2.82 6.37
CA MET A 150 5.46 3.31 7.72
C MET A 150 6.71 3.81 8.44
N ASP A 151 7.90 3.53 7.93
CA ASP A 151 9.13 3.66 8.72
C ASP A 151 10.19 4.52 8.03
N THR A 152 10.22 4.55 6.71
CA THR A 152 11.23 5.32 5.96
C THR A 152 10.82 6.79 5.86
N ILE A 153 11.70 7.69 6.28
CA ILE A 153 11.50 9.14 6.12
C ILE A 153 11.56 9.49 4.63
N TYR A 154 10.49 10.09 4.11
CA TYR A 154 10.39 10.45 2.70
C TYR A 154 11.14 11.73 2.33
N HIS A 155 11.93 11.67 1.25
CA HIS A 155 12.53 12.85 0.63
C HIS A 155 11.77 13.33 -0.63
N PRO A 156 11.43 14.63 -0.71
CA PRO A 156 10.61 15.23 -1.78
C PRO A 156 11.05 15.04 -3.23
N THR A 157 12.36 14.93 -3.47
CA THR A 157 12.98 15.00 -4.80
C THR A 157 12.51 13.89 -5.75
N ILE A 158 11.98 12.81 -5.19
CA ILE A 158 11.72 11.55 -5.88
C ILE A 158 10.31 11.50 -6.49
N MET A 159 9.41 12.42 -6.10
CA MET A 159 8.00 12.37 -6.51
C MET A 159 7.69 13.05 -7.85
N ALA A 160 8.67 13.69 -8.50
CA ALA A 160 8.42 14.44 -9.72
C ALA A 160 7.91 13.56 -10.88
N GLU A 161 8.14 12.24 -10.84
CA GLU A 161 7.93 11.34 -11.99
C GLU A 161 6.81 10.30 -11.79
N VAL A 162 6.28 10.13 -10.57
CA VAL A 162 5.26 9.11 -10.25
C VAL A 162 3.83 9.57 -10.54
N VAL A 163 3.58 9.97 -11.79
CA VAL A 163 2.28 10.51 -12.24
C VAL A 163 1.11 9.53 -12.12
N ASN A 164 1.37 8.23 -12.00
CA ASN A 164 0.34 7.18 -11.88
C ASN A 164 -0.15 6.97 -10.44
N MET A 165 0.42 7.67 -9.47
CA MET A 165 0.15 7.47 -8.05
C MET A 165 -1.31 7.76 -7.70
N ARG A 166 -1.92 6.84 -6.96
CA ARG A 166 -3.30 6.90 -6.45
C ARG A 166 -3.35 6.77 -4.93
N TYR A 167 -2.41 6.05 -4.33
CA TYR A 167 -2.29 5.91 -2.89
C TYR A 167 -0.84 6.16 -2.49
N LEU A 168 -0.65 7.15 -1.62
CA LEU A 168 0.63 7.51 -1.03
C LEU A 168 0.49 7.50 0.49
N ALA A 169 1.17 6.57 1.15
CA ALA A 169 1.32 6.56 2.59
C ALA A 169 2.79 6.54 2.97
N CYS A 170 3.25 7.55 3.72
CA CYS A 170 4.66 7.71 4.05
C CYS A 170 4.90 8.48 5.35
N CYS A 171 6.09 8.30 5.96
CA CYS A 171 6.59 9.18 7.01
C CYS A 171 7.20 10.45 6.41
N TYR A 172 6.88 11.62 6.96
CA TYR A 172 7.39 12.90 6.45
C TYR A 172 7.76 13.89 7.56
N LEU A 173 9.03 14.30 7.62
CA LEU A 173 9.54 15.10 8.74
C LEU A 173 9.29 16.60 8.62
N ASP A 174 9.22 17.16 7.40
CA ASP A 174 9.13 18.61 7.27
C ASP A 174 7.73 19.12 7.59
N LYS A 175 7.67 20.36 8.09
CA LYS A 175 6.42 21.04 8.40
C LYS A 175 5.52 21.22 7.17
N TRP A 176 6.09 21.41 5.98
CA TRP A 176 5.34 21.71 4.77
C TRP A 176 5.50 20.61 3.75
N LEU A 177 4.39 20.05 3.26
CA LEU A 177 4.45 19.09 2.18
C LEU A 177 5.07 19.72 0.92
N PRO A 178 5.95 18.99 0.21
CA PRO A 178 6.65 19.50 -0.95
C PRO A 178 5.70 19.75 -2.12
N ALA A 179 6.12 20.66 -3.00
CA ALA A 179 5.32 21.05 -4.15
C ALA A 179 4.97 19.86 -5.08
N SER A 180 5.83 18.84 -5.11
CA SER A 180 5.66 17.62 -5.92
C SER A 180 4.41 16.83 -5.56
N ILE A 181 4.02 16.76 -4.28
CA ILE A 181 2.79 16.06 -3.86
C ILE A 181 1.55 16.70 -4.49
N TYR A 182 1.50 18.04 -4.54
CA TYR A 182 0.37 18.75 -5.14
C TYR A 182 0.28 18.56 -6.66
N ASN A 183 1.34 18.07 -7.31
CA ASN A 183 1.36 17.78 -8.74
C ASN A 183 0.85 16.36 -9.07
N LEU A 184 0.60 15.52 -8.06
CA LEU A 184 0.09 14.15 -8.25
C LEU A 184 -1.41 14.16 -8.61
N ARG A 185 -1.69 14.40 -9.90
CA ARG A 185 -3.06 14.56 -10.42
C ARG A 185 -3.98 13.34 -10.22
N ASN A 186 -3.39 12.16 -10.06
CA ASN A 186 -4.10 10.90 -9.90
C ASN A 186 -4.27 10.47 -8.44
N LEU A 187 -3.71 11.22 -7.49
CA LEU A 187 -3.72 10.84 -6.08
C LEU A 187 -5.14 10.85 -5.53
N GLN A 188 -5.54 9.74 -4.91
CA GLN A 188 -6.86 9.51 -4.30
C GLN A 188 -6.76 9.42 -2.78
N THR A 189 -5.66 8.89 -2.27
CA THR A 189 -5.40 8.77 -0.84
C THR A 189 -4.00 9.27 -0.53
N LEU A 190 -3.90 10.24 0.36
CA LEU A 190 -2.69 10.64 1.04
C LEU A 190 -2.81 10.21 2.50
N ILE A 191 -1.78 9.58 3.04
CA ILE A 191 -1.65 9.29 4.46
C ILE A 191 -0.25 9.70 4.85
N ILE A 192 -0.14 10.58 5.84
CA ILE A 192 1.16 10.85 6.43
C ILE A 192 1.20 10.15 7.79
N TYR A 193 2.16 9.26 7.94
CA TYR A 193 2.40 8.58 9.20
C TYR A 193 3.13 9.54 10.15
N ASP A 194 2.70 9.47 11.41
CA ASP A 194 3.03 10.38 12.49
C ASP A 194 4.51 10.72 12.54
N THR A 195 4.80 12.02 12.49
CA THR A 195 6.14 12.55 12.66
C THR A 195 6.14 13.47 13.85
N MET A 196 7.31 13.66 14.45
CA MET A 196 7.51 14.49 15.64
C MET A 196 7.05 15.96 15.46
N THR A 197 6.49 16.32 14.30
CA THR A 197 6.12 17.66 13.86
C THR A 197 4.68 17.70 13.32
N PHE A 198 3.95 18.78 13.64
CA PHE A 198 2.66 19.04 13.00
C PHE A 198 2.85 19.44 11.53
N ILE A 199 2.19 18.73 10.63
CA ILE A 199 2.27 18.98 9.19
C ILE A 199 1.22 20.01 8.77
N CYS A 200 1.68 21.06 8.11
CA CYS A 200 0.86 22.09 7.49
C CYS A 200 0.55 21.69 6.03
N LEU A 201 -0.72 21.40 5.78
CA LEU A 201 -1.24 21.18 4.44
C LEU A 201 -1.43 22.53 3.74
N GLY A 202 -0.69 22.79 2.66
CA GLY A 202 -0.87 24.00 1.88
C GLY A 202 -2.21 24.01 1.14
N LEU A 203 -2.75 25.20 0.83
CA LEU A 203 -4.04 25.37 0.15
C LEU A 203 -4.15 24.64 -1.21
N LYS A 204 -3.01 24.30 -1.82
CA LYS A 204 -2.95 23.55 -3.08
C LYS A 204 -3.51 22.12 -2.93
N ILE A 205 -3.51 21.53 -1.73
CA ILE A 205 -4.07 20.18 -1.52
C ILE A 205 -5.55 20.13 -1.88
N TRP A 206 -6.30 21.20 -1.55
CA TRP A 206 -7.73 21.31 -1.81
C TRP A 206 -8.06 21.51 -3.29
N LYS A 207 -7.06 21.76 -4.14
CA LYS A 207 -7.21 21.85 -5.60
C LYS A 207 -7.03 20.49 -6.28
N MET A 208 -6.66 19.44 -5.54
CA MET A 208 -6.44 18.11 -6.09
C MET A 208 -7.77 17.39 -6.30
N THR A 209 -8.26 17.38 -7.55
CA THR A 209 -9.63 16.97 -7.89
C THR A 209 -9.93 15.48 -7.68
N ARG A 210 -8.90 14.63 -7.60
CA ARG A 210 -9.06 13.18 -7.39
C ARG A 210 -8.83 12.74 -5.95
N LEU A 211 -8.37 13.66 -5.09
CA LEU A 211 -8.01 13.37 -3.71
C LEU A 211 -9.29 13.23 -2.88
N MET A 212 -9.48 12.04 -2.32
CA MET A 212 -10.67 11.66 -1.55
C MET A 212 -10.36 11.53 -0.06
N HIS A 213 -9.12 11.12 0.27
CA HIS A 213 -8.67 10.86 1.64
C HIS A 213 -7.34 11.56 1.91
N VAL A 214 -7.27 12.30 3.01
CA VAL A 214 -6.08 12.93 3.58
C VAL A 214 -6.03 12.63 5.07
#